data_AF-A0A431HSH5-F1
#
_entry.id   AF-A0A431HSH5-F1
#
_cell.length_a   1.000
_cell.length_b   1.000
_cell.length_c   1.000
_cell.angle_alpha   90.00
_cell.angle_beta   90.00
_cell.angle_gamma   90.00
#
_symmetry.space_group_name_H-M   'P 1'
#
loop_
_entity.id
_entity.type
_entity.pdbx_description
1 polymer ?
#
loop_
_entity_poly.entity_id
_entity_poly.type
_entity_poly.pdbx_seq_one_letter_code
_entity_poly.pdbx_strand_id
1 'polypeptide(L)'
;MWADVQKKLHQYVDNAPLFERLEAKLKCSNELVLLRMEKDDKAIYTTRSMLKAERSLIEQAKKLGNSKTHGVQEAHIEDAIAKANEELKTHGGLSQDQIKAIHHLVEEGQIKCVVGIAGAGKTTAIGVCHDIWKAGGYAVYGLAPTGKAAQNL
;
A
#
# COMPACT_ATOMS: atom_id res chain seq x y z
N MET A 1 4.11 0.01 -22.84
CA MET A 1 4.55 -0.39 -24.19
C MET A 1 5.54 0.65 -24.73
N TRP A 2 6.34 0.34 -25.76
CA TRP A 2 7.24 1.35 -26.35
C TRP A 2 6.49 2.59 -26.87
N ALA A 3 5.27 2.40 -27.37
CA ALA A 3 4.40 3.48 -27.80
C ALA A 3 4.16 4.56 -26.73
N ASP A 4 4.13 4.20 -25.44
CA ASP A 4 3.97 5.17 -24.34
C ASP A 4 5.19 6.09 -24.23
N VAL A 5 6.39 5.55 -24.45
CA VAL A 5 7.65 6.31 -24.46
C VAL A 5 7.66 7.27 -25.66
N GLN A 6 7.29 6.78 -26.86
CA GLN A 6 7.19 7.61 -28.06
C GLN A 6 6.16 8.73 -27.90
N LYS A 7 5.00 8.43 -27.32
CA LYS A 7 3.95 9.42 -27.01
C LYS A 7 4.46 10.47 -26.03
N LYS A 8 5.22 10.07 -25.00
CA LYS A 8 5.80 11.00 -24.03
C LYS A 8 6.88 11.88 -24.68
N LEU A 9 7.71 11.31 -25.56
CA LEU A 9 8.75 12.05 -26.27
C LEU A 9 8.15 13.10 -27.23
N HIS A 10 7.06 12.76 -27.94
CA HIS A 10 6.30 13.69 -28.80
C HIS A 10 5.71 14.89 -28.03
N GLN A 11 5.52 14.82 -26.71
CA GLN A 11 5.06 15.97 -25.93
C GLN A 11 6.12 17.07 -25.79
N TYR A 12 7.39 16.76 -26.08
CA TYR A 12 8.51 17.68 -25.86
C TYR A 12 9.39 17.89 -27.11
N VAL A 13 9.19 17.10 -28.17
CA VAL A 13 10.06 17.12 -29.35
C VAL A 13 9.21 17.06 -30.61
N ASP A 14 9.12 18.20 -31.31
CA ASP A 14 8.38 18.33 -32.57
C ASP A 14 9.27 18.14 -33.82
N ASN A 15 10.59 18.11 -33.63
CA ASN A 15 11.56 17.93 -34.72
C ASN A 15 11.82 16.45 -34.98
N ALA A 16 11.45 15.97 -36.18
CA ALA A 16 11.58 14.55 -36.56
C ALA A 16 13.02 13.99 -36.47
N PRO A 17 14.06 14.65 -37.02
CA PRO A 17 15.44 14.17 -36.86
C PRO A 17 15.91 14.05 -35.40
N LEU A 18 15.56 15.01 -34.55
CA LEU A 18 15.88 14.98 -33.13
C LEU A 18 15.11 13.88 -32.40
N PHE A 19 13.85 13.66 -32.77
CA PHE A 19 13.01 12.60 -32.24
C PHE A 19 13.62 11.22 -32.48
N GLU A 20 13.97 10.89 -33.73
CA GLU A 20 14.57 9.60 -34.10
C GLU A 20 15.88 9.35 -33.34
N ARG A 21 16.73 10.39 -33.23
CA ARG A 21 17.99 10.31 -32.48
C ARG A 21 17.77 10.02 -31.00
N LEU A 22 16.79 10.68 -30.36
CA LEU A 22 16.47 10.48 -28.96
C LEU A 22 15.82 9.12 -28.72
N GLU A 23 14.94 8.69 -29.63
CA GLU A 23 14.33 7.36 -29.58
C GLU A 23 15.40 6.25 -29.62
N ALA A 24 16.34 6.32 -30.58
CA ALA A 24 17.45 5.38 -30.68
C ALA A 24 18.30 5.38 -29.41
N LYS A 25 18.62 6.57 -28.86
CA LYS A 25 19.36 6.70 -27.60
C LYS A 25 18.62 6.07 -26.42
N LEU A 26 17.29 6.19 -26.35
CA LEU A 26 16.49 5.57 -25.29
C LEU A 26 16.44 4.04 -25.44
N LYS A 27 16.32 3.51 -26.66
CA LYS A 27 16.38 2.05 -26.92
C LYS A 27 17.72 1.43 -26.52
N CYS A 28 18.80 2.18 -26.70
CA CYS A 28 20.16 1.77 -26.30
C CYS A 28 20.53 2.19 -24.86
N SER A 29 19.60 2.76 -24.10
CA SER A 29 19.88 3.18 -22.73
C SER A 29 20.13 1.97 -21.85
N ASN A 30 21.22 2.00 -21.08
CA ASN A 30 21.49 0.99 -20.06
C ASN A 30 20.37 0.90 -19.01
N GLU A 31 19.60 1.97 -18.81
CA GLU A 31 18.46 1.94 -17.88
C GLU A 31 17.27 1.14 -18.42
N LEU A 32 17.14 0.96 -19.73
CA LEU A 32 16.00 0.25 -20.32
C LEU A 32 16.17 -1.26 -20.14
N VAL A 33 15.14 -1.90 -19.60
CA VAL A 33 15.08 -3.36 -19.43
C VAL A 33 13.85 -3.89 -20.14
N LEU A 34 14.04 -4.83 -21.05
CA LEU A 34 12.97 -5.59 -21.67
C LEU A 34 12.49 -6.67 -20.69
N LEU A 35 11.23 -6.60 -20.25
CA LEU A 35 10.63 -7.59 -19.34
C LEU A 35 10.03 -8.77 -20.09
N ARG A 36 9.31 -8.49 -21.17
CA ARG A 36 8.55 -9.48 -21.92
C ARG A 36 8.34 -9.02 -23.36
N MET A 37 8.45 -9.96 -24.28
CA MET A 37 7.89 -9.84 -25.64
C MET A 37 6.47 -10.40 -25.63
N GLU A 38 5.49 -9.62 -26.06
CA GLU A 38 4.13 -10.07 -26.33
C GLU A 38 4.00 -10.52 -27.79
N LYS A 39 2.84 -11.10 -28.14
CA LYS A 39 2.48 -11.34 -29.54
C LYS A 39 2.26 -9.99 -30.25
N ASP A 40 2.49 -9.96 -31.56
CA ASP A 40 2.35 -8.77 -32.43
C ASP A 40 3.38 -7.65 -32.17
N ASP A 41 4.65 -8.01 -31.94
CA ASP A 41 5.79 -7.08 -31.77
C ASP A 41 5.64 -6.04 -30.63
N LYS A 42 4.73 -6.29 -29.70
CA LYS A 42 4.57 -5.47 -28.51
C LYS A 42 5.56 -5.91 -27.44
N ALA A 43 6.42 -5.00 -27.01
CA ALA A 43 7.37 -5.25 -25.93
C ALA A 43 6.98 -4.46 -24.67
N ILE A 44 7.05 -5.14 -23.52
CA ILE A 44 6.91 -4.54 -22.20
C ILE A 44 8.31 -4.23 -21.68
N TYR A 45 8.54 -2.95 -21.41
CA TYR A 45 9.79 -2.43 -20.86
C TYR A 45 9.57 -1.91 -19.45
N THR A 46 10.65 -1.90 -18.68
CA THR A 46 10.78 -1.21 -17.41
C THR A 46 12.15 -0.54 -17.33
N THR A 47 12.47 0.08 -16.20
CA THR A 47 13.80 0.61 -15.93
C THR A 47 14.53 -0.22 -14.89
N ARG A 48 15.88 -0.19 -14.90
CA ARG A 48 16.68 -0.77 -13.81
C ARG A 48 16.35 -0.13 -12.48
N SER A 49 16.14 1.18 -12.44
CA SER A 49 15.70 1.90 -11.25
C SER A 49 14.37 1.37 -10.69
N MET A 50 13.37 1.10 -11.54
CA MET A 50 12.08 0.55 -11.13
C MET A 50 12.22 -0.86 -10.57
N LEU A 51 12.99 -1.73 -11.24
CA LEU A 51 13.27 -3.09 -10.74
C LEU A 51 13.99 -3.07 -9.39
N LYS A 52 14.93 -2.14 -9.19
CA LYS A 52 15.62 -1.98 -7.91
C LYS A 52 14.65 -1.54 -6.82
N ALA A 53 13.75 -0.59 -7.11
CA ALA A 53 12.74 -0.13 -6.15
C ALA A 53 11.76 -1.27 -5.77
N GLU A 54 11.28 -2.03 -6.73
CA GLU A 54 10.38 -3.17 -6.50
C GLU A 54 11.05 -4.27 -5.66
N ARG A 55 12.29 -4.63 -5.98
CA ARG A 55 13.05 -5.61 -5.18
C ARG A 55 13.25 -5.13 -3.74
N SER A 56 13.66 -3.87 -3.56
CA SER A 56 13.84 -3.27 -2.24
C SER A 56 12.53 -3.28 -1.43
N LEU A 57 11.40 -2.99 -2.06
CA LEU A 57 10.09 -3.01 -1.42
C LEU A 57 9.75 -4.42 -0.92
N ILE A 58 9.93 -5.44 -1.77
CA ILE A 58 9.66 -6.85 -1.42
C ILE A 58 10.55 -7.31 -0.27
N GLU A 59 11.84 -6.99 -0.32
CA GLU A 59 12.80 -7.34 0.73
C GLU A 59 12.42 -6.70 2.08
N GLN A 60 12.07 -5.41 2.07
CA GLN A 60 11.61 -4.70 3.27
C GLN A 60 10.31 -5.28 3.81
N ALA A 61 9.32 -5.52 2.95
CA ALA A 61 8.05 -6.12 3.35
C ALA A 61 8.24 -7.50 4.00
N LYS A 62 9.11 -8.35 3.43
CA LYS A 62 9.47 -9.65 4.02
C LYS A 62 10.13 -9.50 5.39
N LYS A 63 11.07 -8.56 5.52
CA LYS A 63 11.76 -8.30 6.81
C LYS A 63 10.76 -7.86 7.88
N LEU A 64 9.87 -6.92 7.56
CA LEU A 64 8.84 -6.42 8.47
C LEU A 64 7.81 -7.51 8.80
N GLY A 65 7.44 -8.34 7.83
CA GLY A 65 6.47 -9.44 8.01
C GLY A 65 6.98 -10.56 8.90
N ASN A 66 8.30 -10.79 8.94
CA ASN A 66 8.93 -11.79 9.81
C ASN A 66 9.25 -11.27 11.22
N SER A 67 9.09 -9.97 11.47
CA SER A 67 9.41 -9.33 12.74
C SER A 67 8.27 -9.47 13.75
N LYS A 68 8.51 -10.18 14.85
CA LYS A 68 7.54 -10.42 15.94
C LYS A 68 7.69 -9.38 17.04
N THR A 69 7.25 -8.16 16.75
CA THR A 69 7.33 -7.02 17.68
C THR A 69 6.01 -6.25 17.65
N HIS A 70 5.83 -5.29 18.56
CA HIS A 70 4.65 -4.41 18.61
C HIS A 70 3.33 -5.11 18.97
N GLY A 71 3.39 -6.30 19.57
CA GLY A 71 2.20 -6.92 20.17
C GLY A 71 1.66 -6.12 21.34
N VAL A 72 0.38 -6.29 21.62
CA VAL A 72 -0.35 -5.69 22.74
C VAL A 72 -0.86 -6.77 23.69
N GLN A 73 -1.17 -6.39 24.93
CA GLN A 73 -1.76 -7.31 25.91
C GLN A 73 -3.23 -7.59 25.56
N GLU A 74 -3.67 -8.85 25.75
CA GLU A 74 -5.04 -9.27 25.43
C GLU A 74 -6.10 -8.43 26.16
N ALA A 75 -5.83 -8.04 27.41
CA ALA A 75 -6.74 -7.20 28.18
C ALA A 75 -7.09 -5.88 27.48
N HIS A 76 -6.12 -5.23 26.81
CA HIS A 76 -6.39 -4.00 26.05
C HIS A 76 -7.28 -4.25 24.84
N ILE A 77 -7.18 -5.43 24.22
CA ILE A 77 -7.99 -5.83 23.07
C ILE A 77 -9.43 -6.04 23.52
N GLU A 78 -9.63 -6.83 24.57
CA GLU A 78 -10.95 -7.14 25.14
C GLU A 78 -11.67 -5.86 25.59
N ASP A 79 -10.99 -4.99 26.34
CA ASP A 79 -11.54 -3.73 26.82
C ASP A 79 -11.99 -2.82 25.68
N ALA A 80 -11.16 -2.67 24.64
CA ALA A 80 -11.46 -1.80 23.51
C ALA A 80 -12.61 -2.36 22.64
N ILE A 81 -12.67 -3.68 22.44
CA ILE A 81 -13.78 -4.32 21.72
C ILE A 81 -15.09 -4.20 22.51
N ALA A 82 -15.04 -4.40 23.84
CA ALA A 82 -16.22 -4.25 24.69
C ALA A 82 -16.77 -2.81 24.62
N LYS A 83 -15.89 -1.82 24.78
CA LYS A 83 -16.24 -0.40 24.67
C LYS A 83 -16.82 -0.05 23.30
N ALA A 84 -16.19 -0.50 22.22
CA ALA A 84 -16.68 -0.25 20.86
C ALA A 84 -18.06 -0.89 20.60
N ASN A 85 -18.30 -2.09 21.13
CA ASN A 85 -19.61 -2.74 21.05
C ASN A 85 -20.69 -1.99 21.83
N GLU A 86 -20.34 -1.40 22.98
CA GLU A 86 -21.25 -0.55 23.75
C GLU A 86 -21.61 0.73 22.98
N GLU A 87 -20.63 1.42 22.42
CA GLU A 87 -20.83 2.63 21.61
C GLU A 87 -21.67 2.34 20.35
N LEU A 88 -21.47 1.17 19.74
CA LEU A 88 -22.18 0.73 18.53
C LEU A 88 -23.44 -0.10 18.82
N LYS A 89 -23.90 -0.14 20.07
CA LYS A 89 -25.03 -1.01 20.47
C LYS A 89 -26.31 -0.73 19.67
N THR A 90 -26.56 0.53 19.31
CA THR A 90 -27.69 0.94 18.45
C THR A 90 -27.54 0.52 16.99
N HIS A 91 -26.32 0.14 16.58
CA HIS A 91 -25.95 -0.28 15.23
C HIS A 91 -25.63 -1.78 15.13
N GLY A 92 -25.85 -2.54 16.22
CA GLY A 92 -25.60 -3.99 16.27
C GLY A 92 -24.19 -4.39 16.68
N GLY A 93 -23.35 -3.45 17.11
CA GLY A 93 -21.97 -3.71 17.53
C GLY A 93 -20.99 -3.86 16.36
N LEU A 94 -19.78 -4.31 16.68
CA LEU A 94 -18.77 -4.69 15.70
C LEU A 94 -19.15 -6.01 15.03
N SER A 95 -18.97 -6.08 13.71
CA SER A 95 -19.14 -7.34 12.99
C SER A 95 -18.01 -8.32 13.32
N GLN A 96 -18.26 -9.62 13.09
CA GLN A 96 -17.25 -10.65 13.29
C GLN A 96 -16.01 -10.45 12.42
N ASP A 97 -16.18 -9.94 11.19
CA ASP A 97 -15.04 -9.66 10.31
C ASP A 97 -14.23 -8.44 10.77
N GLN A 98 -14.89 -7.43 11.38
CA GLN A 98 -14.19 -6.31 12.01
C GLN A 98 -13.39 -6.78 13.22
N ILE A 99 -13.97 -7.64 14.08
CA ILE A 99 -13.27 -8.21 15.25
C ILE A 99 -12.04 -9.01 14.80
N LYS A 100 -12.18 -9.88 13.79
CA LYS A 100 -11.04 -10.62 13.22
C LYS A 100 -9.98 -9.68 12.65
N ALA A 101 -10.38 -8.62 11.96
CA ALA A 101 -9.45 -7.62 11.44
C ALA A 101 -8.71 -6.89 12.57
N ILE A 102 -9.39 -6.55 13.66
CA ILE A 102 -8.78 -5.92 14.84
C ILE A 102 -7.73 -6.85 15.44
N HIS A 103 -8.07 -8.10 15.75
CA HIS A 103 -7.10 -9.07 16.29
C HIS A 103 -5.89 -9.23 15.35
N HIS A 104 -6.11 -9.37 14.04
CA HIS A 104 -5.01 -9.46 13.07
C HIS A 104 -4.13 -8.20 13.02
N LEU A 105 -4.70 -7.01 13.17
CA LEU A 105 -3.94 -5.76 13.11
C LEU A 105 -3.10 -5.53 14.37
N VAL A 106 -3.61 -5.92 15.54
CA VAL A 106 -2.94 -5.66 16.84
C VAL A 106 -2.03 -6.81 17.31
N GLU A 107 -2.07 -7.97 16.64
CA GLU A 107 -1.12 -9.05 16.90
C GLU A 107 0.33 -8.63 16.58
N GLU A 108 1.31 -9.38 17.09
CA GLU A 108 2.72 -9.13 16.80
C GLU A 108 3.01 -9.07 15.28
N GLY A 109 3.78 -8.08 14.85
CA GLY A 109 4.10 -7.86 13.44
C GLY A 109 4.33 -6.39 13.11
N GLN A 110 5.23 -6.11 12.17
CA GLN A 110 5.52 -4.72 11.77
C GLN A 110 4.84 -4.29 10.45
N ILE A 111 4.24 -5.23 9.72
CA ILE A 111 3.42 -4.95 8.54
C ILE A 111 2.21 -5.87 8.56
N LYS A 112 1.02 -5.27 8.51
CA LYS A 112 -0.27 -5.96 8.49
C LYS A 112 -1.13 -5.34 7.40
N CYS A 113 -1.97 -6.16 6.78
CA CYS A 113 -2.80 -5.72 5.66
C CYS A 113 -4.23 -6.18 5.89
N VAL A 114 -5.17 -5.23 5.90
CA VAL A 114 -6.60 -5.52 5.90
C VAL A 114 -7.21 -4.95 4.62
N VAL A 115 -7.97 -5.79 3.92
CA VAL A 115 -8.71 -5.42 2.72
C VAL A 115 -10.19 -5.58 3.01
N GLY A 116 -11.01 -4.65 2.53
CA GLY A 116 -12.45 -4.72 2.68
C GLY A 116 -13.14 -3.85 1.66
N ILE A 117 -14.35 -4.25 1.26
CA ILE A 117 -15.19 -3.49 0.33
C ILE A 117 -15.53 -2.10 0.89
N ALA A 118 -16.03 -1.21 0.02
CA ALA A 118 -16.53 0.08 0.45
C ALA A 118 -17.66 -0.12 1.48
N GLY A 119 -17.66 0.69 2.54
CA GLY A 119 -18.66 0.56 3.62
C GLY A 119 -18.44 -0.59 4.61
N ALA A 120 -17.41 -1.44 4.46
CA ALA A 120 -17.13 -2.55 5.38
C ALA A 120 -16.70 -2.14 6.81
N GLY A 121 -16.74 -0.85 7.16
CA GLY A 121 -16.38 -0.37 8.50
C GLY A 121 -14.89 -0.47 8.84
N LYS A 122 -14.00 -0.37 7.83
CA LYS A 122 -12.53 -0.40 8.02
C LYS A 122 -12.04 0.72 8.95
N THR A 123 -12.54 1.94 8.77
CA THR A 123 -12.18 3.09 9.62
C THR A 123 -12.57 2.84 11.07
N THR A 124 -13.76 2.26 11.31
CA THR A 124 -14.19 1.86 12.66
C THR A 124 -13.22 0.85 13.27
N ALA A 125 -12.86 -0.21 12.53
CA ALA A 125 -11.90 -1.21 13.02
C ALA A 125 -10.52 -0.60 13.31
N ILE A 126 -10.03 0.29 12.45
CA ILE A 126 -8.75 1.01 12.65
C ILE A 126 -8.83 1.94 13.88
N GLY A 127 -9.97 2.60 14.11
CA GLY A 127 -10.20 3.41 15.31
C GLY A 127 -10.09 2.59 16.60
N VAL A 128 -10.66 1.39 16.62
CA VAL A 128 -10.51 0.47 17.75
C VAL A 128 -9.05 0.04 17.91
N CYS A 129 -8.34 -0.29 16.82
CA CYS A 129 -6.91 -0.61 16.88
C CYS A 129 -6.08 0.55 17.43
N HIS A 130 -6.39 1.78 17.05
CA HIS A 130 -5.77 3.00 17.58
C HIS A 130 -5.90 3.07 19.11
N ASP A 131 -7.10 2.81 19.64
CA ASP A 131 -7.33 2.82 21.09
C ASP A 131 -6.55 1.72 21.80
N ILE A 132 -6.48 0.51 21.21
CA ILE A 132 -5.70 -0.61 21.72
C ILE A 132 -4.20 -0.27 21.77
N TRP A 133 -3.64 0.25 20.68
CA TRP A 133 -2.22 0.63 20.62
C TRP A 133 -1.88 1.75 21.60
N LYS A 134 -2.76 2.75 21.75
CA LYS A 134 -2.57 3.81 22.75
C LYS A 134 -2.62 3.28 24.18
N ALA A 135 -3.54 2.38 24.49
CA ALA A 135 -3.59 1.71 25.79
C ALA A 135 -2.31 0.90 26.07
N GLY A 136 -1.75 0.27 25.04
CA GLY A 136 -0.45 -0.40 25.08
C GLY A 136 0.77 0.52 25.12
N GLY A 137 0.59 1.85 25.16
CA GLY A 137 1.67 2.84 25.27
C GLY A 137 2.35 3.21 23.95
N TYR A 138 1.81 2.81 22.80
CA TYR A 138 2.37 3.16 21.50
C TYR A 138 1.94 4.55 21.04
N ALA A 139 2.84 5.26 20.36
CA ALA A 139 2.50 6.45 19.59
C ALA A 139 1.92 6.02 18.24
N VAL A 140 0.68 6.39 17.96
CA VAL A 140 -0.05 6.02 16.75
C VAL A 140 -0.07 7.18 15.77
N TYR A 141 0.42 6.96 14.54
CA TYR A 141 0.44 7.94 13.46
C TYR A 141 -0.37 7.43 12.27
N GLY A 142 -1.39 8.19 11.89
CA GLY A 142 -2.20 7.92 10.71
C GLY A 142 -1.62 8.61 9.48
N LEU A 143 -1.56 7.88 8.36
CA LEU A 143 -1.12 8.41 7.07
C LEU A 143 -2.16 8.06 6.00
N ALA A 144 -2.42 9.00 5.10
CA ALA A 144 -3.32 8.79 3.98
C ALA A 144 -2.76 9.43 2.71
N PRO A 145 -3.07 8.91 1.51
CA PRO A 145 -2.52 9.41 0.26
C PRO A 145 -3.06 10.79 -0.16
N THR A 146 -4.18 11.23 0.44
CA THR A 146 -4.79 12.54 0.13
C THR A 146 -5.24 13.23 1.41
N GLY A 147 -5.27 14.57 1.39
CA GLY A 147 -5.75 15.37 2.54
C GLY A 147 -7.20 15.07 2.92
N LYS A 148 -8.08 14.81 1.92
CA LYS A 148 -9.46 14.40 2.18
C LYS A 148 -9.52 13.04 2.88
N ALA A 149 -8.68 12.09 2.49
CA ALA A 149 -8.60 10.80 3.19
C ALA A 149 -8.07 10.96 4.62
N ALA A 150 -7.09 11.84 4.84
CA ALA A 150 -6.53 12.12 6.16
C ALA A 150 -7.54 12.78 7.11
N GLN A 151 -8.42 13.66 6.62
CA GLN A 151 -9.48 14.29 7.42
C GLN A 151 -10.57 13.30 7.87
N ASN A 152 -10.71 12.18 7.15
CA ASN A 152 -11.69 11.13 7.44
C ASN A 152 -11.03 9.87 8.02
N LEU A 153 -9.79 10.00 8.51
CA LEU A 153 -9.01 8.92 9.10
C LEU A 153 -9.24 8.85 10.60
#